data_AF-A0A832SVP7-F1
#
_entry.id   AF-A0A832SVP7-F1
#
_cell.length_a   1.000
_cell.length_b   1.000
_cell.length_c   1.000
_cell.angle_alpha   90.00
_cell.angle_beta   90.00
_cell.angle_gamma   90.00
#
_symmetry.space_group_name_H-M   'P 1'
#
loop_
_entity.id
_entity.type
_entity.pdbx_description
1 polymer ?
#
loop_
_entity_poly.entity_id
_entity_poly.type
_entity_poly.pdbx_seq_one_letter_code
_entity_poly.pdbx_strand_id
1 'polypeptide(L)' 'FSSGLVVGHVWAEVYVNGKWYSCDTTSSRNSFNNIKNWYKSTTIYRYTSISF' A
#
# COMPACT_ATOMS: atom_id res chain seq x y z
N PHE A 1 8.24 -9.11 2.91
CA PHE A 1 8.70 -9.48 4.25
C PHE A 1 10.10 -10.04 4.12
N SER A 2 10.97 -9.91 5.11
CA SER A 2 12.37 -10.37 4.95
C SER A 2 12.53 -11.89 5.02
N SER A 3 11.51 -12.60 5.53
CA SER A 3 11.44 -14.07 5.56
C SER A 3 9.98 -14.54 5.71
N GLY A 4 9.69 -15.78 5.33
CA GLY A 4 8.37 -16.43 5.45
C GLY A 4 7.52 -16.40 4.17
N LEU A 5 6.60 -17.37 4.03
CA LEU A 5 5.62 -17.42 2.95
C LEU A 5 4.56 -16.34 3.17
N VAL A 6 4.48 -15.37 2.26
CA VAL A 6 3.44 -14.34 2.25
C VAL A 6 2.56 -14.59 1.04
N VAL A 7 1.42 -15.21 1.28
CA VAL A 7 0.45 -15.57 0.22
C VAL A 7 -0.40 -14.36 -0.22
N GLY A 8 -0.27 -13.23 0.46
CA GLY A 8 -0.91 -11.96 0.14
C GLY A 8 -0.58 -10.92 1.20
N HIS A 9 -0.62 -9.64 0.83
CA HIS A 9 -0.40 -8.53 1.77
C HIS A 9 -1.43 -7.42 1.50
N VAL A 10 -1.96 -6.86 2.57
CA VAL A 10 -2.91 -5.74 2.53
C VAL A 10 -2.25 -4.50 3.10
N TRP A 11 -2.52 -3.35 2.51
CA TRP A 11 -2.05 -2.05 3.01
C TRP A 11 -3.12 -0.99 2.76
N ALA A 12 -2.97 0.18 3.40
CA ALA A 12 -3.86 1.31 3.20
C ALA A 12 -3.22 2.35 2.25
N GLU A 13 -4.05 3.02 1.46
CA GLU A 13 -3.62 4.21 0.72
C GLU A 13 -4.45 5.41 1.18
N VAL A 14 -3.80 6.56 1.31
CA VAL A 14 -4.45 7.82 1.70
C VAL A 14 -4.41 8.77 0.51
N TYR A 15 -5.54 9.38 0.20
CA TYR A 15 -5.64 10.41 -0.84
C TYR A 15 -5.51 11.79 -0.22
N VAL A 16 -4.41 12.50 -0.52
CA VAL A 16 -4.15 13.85 -0.01
C VAL A 16 -3.79 14.75 -1.19
N ASN A 17 -4.45 15.91 -1.31
CA ASN A 17 -4.16 16.92 -2.34
C ASN A 17 -4.06 16.37 -3.77
N GLY A 18 -4.97 15.47 -4.17
CA GLY A 18 -4.98 14.96 -5.54
C GLY A 18 -4.07 13.76 -5.80
N LYS A 19 -3.38 13.23 -4.78
CA LYS A 19 -2.42 12.14 -4.93
C LYS A 19 -2.65 11.03 -3.91
N TRP A 20 -2.52 9.79 -4.37
CA TRP A 20 -2.53 8.60 -3.53
C TRP A 20 -1.14 8.36 -2.92
N TYR A 21 -1.10 8.13 -1.61
CA TYR A 21 0.10 7.81 -0.86
C TYR A 21 -0.06 6.43 -0.22
N SER A 22 0.94 5.55 -0.40
CA SER A 22 0.90 4.22 0.21
C SER A 22 1.35 4.28 1.68
N CYS A 23 0.51 3.81 2.59
CA CYS A 23 0.74 3.81 4.03
C CYS A 23 0.55 2.40 4.59
N ASP A 24 1.61 1.82 5.15
CA ASP A 24 1.57 0.49 5.74
C ASP A 24 2.25 0.48 7.12
N THR A 25 1.44 0.30 8.16
CA THR A 25 1.87 0.28 9.56
C THR A 25 2.35 -1.10 10.03
N THR A 26 2.40 -2.11 9.15
CA THR A 26 2.82 -3.48 9.48
C THR A 26 4.30 -3.57 9.90
N SER A 27 5.12 -2.56 9.59
CA SER A 27 6.54 -2.55 9.96
C SER A 27 7.04 -1.14 10.27
N SER A 28 7.86 -1.03 11.32
CA SER A 28 8.63 0.18 11.65
C SER A 28 9.64 0.60 10.59
N ARG A 29 9.95 -0.28 9.62
CA ARG A 29 10.81 0.03 8.47
C ARG A 29 10.11 0.87 7.40
N ASN A 30 8.78 0.91 7.44
CA ASN A 30 7.98 1.70 6.52
C ASN A 30 7.84 3.13 7.05
N SER A 31 7.68 4.05 6.11
CA SER A 31 7.38 5.46 6.39
C SER A 31 6.33 5.95 5.40
N PHE A 32 5.80 7.15 5.62
CA PHE A 32 4.77 7.72 4.76
C PHE A 32 5.20 7.69 3.29
N ASN A 33 4.40 7.04 2.44
CA ASN A 33 4.66 6.86 1.01
C ASN A 33 5.97 6.11 0.66
N ASN A 34 6.53 5.37 1.61
CA ASN A 34 7.78 4.63 1.42
C ASN A 34 7.72 3.29 2.15
N ILE A 35 7.40 2.27 1.38
CA ILE A 35 7.28 0.89 1.83
C ILE A 35 8.58 0.15 1.52
N LYS A 36 9.19 -0.43 2.55
CA LYS A 36 10.48 -1.14 2.42
C LYS A 36 10.40 -2.62 2.75
N ASN A 37 9.35 -3.04 3.45
CA ASN A 37 9.22 -4.43 3.90
C ASN A 37 8.60 -5.35 2.83
N TRP A 38 8.01 -4.87 1.74
CA TRP A 38 7.45 -5.67 0.64
C TRP A 38 7.41 -4.87 -0.68
N TYR A 39 7.09 -5.56 -1.78
CA TYR A 39 6.94 -4.97 -3.11
C TYR A 39 5.55 -5.29 -3.70
N LYS A 40 5.00 -4.35 -4.48
CA LYS A 40 3.70 -4.49 -5.13
C LYS A 40 3.78 -5.61 -6.18
N SER A 41 2.87 -6.59 -6.09
CA SER A 41 2.90 -7.77 -6.95
C SER A 41 2.30 -7.52 -8.34
N THR A 42 1.46 -6.49 -8.51
CA THR A 42 0.59 -6.37 -9.69
C THR A 42 0.13 -4.93 -9.95
N THR A 43 -0.65 -4.74 -11.03
CA THR A 43 -1.41 -3.53 -11.33
C THR A 43 -2.34 -3.14 -10.18
N ILE A 44 -2.29 -1.87 -9.76
CA ILE A 44 -3.15 -1.32 -8.71
C ILE A 44 -4.31 -0.57 -9.36
N TYR A 45 -5.55 -0.96 -9.01
CA TYR A 45 -6.76 -0.24 -9.37
C TYR A 45 -7.17 0.70 -8.23
N ARG A 46 -7.57 1.92 -8.58
CA ARG A 46 -8.00 2.96 -7.62
C ARG A 46 -9.31 3.55 -8.06
N TYR A 47 -10.23 3.71 -7.10
CA TYR A 47 -11.53 4.30 -7.32
C TYR A 47 -11.73 5.40 -6.29
N THR A 48 -12.02 6.61 -6.74
CA THR A 48 -12.31 7.78 -5.88
C THR A 48 -13.81 8.04 -5.76
N SER A 49 -14.63 7.38 -6.58
CA SER A 49 -16.08 7.45 -6.60
C SER A 49 -16.62 6.15 -7.17
N ILE A 50 -17.81 5.75 -6.71
CA ILE A 50 -18.60 4.72 -7.37
C ILE A 50 -19.65 5.40 -8.23
N SER A 51 -19.82 4.94 -9.47
CA SER A 51 -20.93 5.37 -10.31
C SER A 51 -22.21 4.70 -9.81
N PHE A 52 -23.27 5.48 -9.60
CA PHE A 52 -24.61 5.02 -9.27
C PHE A 52 -25.54 5.18 -10.47
#